data_AF-A0A662FYT8-F1
#
_entry.id   AF-A0A662FYT8-F1
#
_cell.length_a   1.000
_cell.length_b   1.000
_cell.length_c   1.000
_cell.angle_alpha   90.00
_cell.angle_beta   90.00
_cell.angle_gamma   90.00
#
_symmetry.space_group_name_H-M   'P 1'
#
loop_
_entity.id
_entity.type
_entity.pdbx_description
1 polymer ?
#
loop_
_entity_poly.entity_id
_entity_poly.type
_entity_poly.pdbx_seq_one_letter_code
_entity_poly.pdbx_strand_id
1 'polypeptide(L)'
;MIDVPVVDVYLWDLERLVKRDLSVKEIEEILPKVKCEIEEIEDELISYEATHDRPDLYSAEGLSIALRGLLEVEKGLPRYRVRGVVSKGYVEGPDYRPYVLFATVYGVSLDDESIRQLMQLQEKIHITYGRDRRKVSIGLYDLKEIKLPVKYVAVDPKSVKFPPLDFKEEMTPLEILRKHPKGIAYKHLVEGKEKVPLIVDAEGKVVSFPPIVNSEEFRVTQETTDILIDVTSIDLNAARKVISIIVTAVAERGGEIGLIEMQAPWGKEVSPRLDPETINYDVSLNKKLLGLDLGVSETISLLEKMRMNATALSDETLEVKYPFYRTDILHQVDIAEEVAMAYGYENIEPQVMRPLHPGKENGLEVFTRSIREAMVGLGFLEINNYMMTNTMLMFDKMNIQRTKIVEVSNPRHEAFHALRNWIIPQLLNTLANSKHAGYPQRIFETGDIVLVTDKDEILEEKHLAFLLADKKITLTDGLAILKALFELYGLKYELKPGEHPSFIPGRFAEVIVNGTKIGFIGEIHPLILLNFELEVPIVASELDIDKIRQAYLGLLH
;
A
#
# COMPACT_ATOMS: atom_id res chain seq x y z
N MET A 1 -0.37 -5.59 1.18
CA MET A 1 -0.49 -4.24 0.60
C MET A 1 -1.75 -4.27 -0.23
N ILE A 2 -2.64 -3.30 0.00
CA ILE A 2 -3.74 -3.04 -0.92
C ILE A 2 -3.08 -2.20 -2.01
N ASP A 3 -3.04 -2.69 -3.24
CA ASP A 3 -2.48 -1.93 -4.36
C ASP A 3 -3.29 -0.65 -4.56
N VAL A 4 -2.63 0.42 -4.99
CA VAL A 4 -3.29 1.71 -5.25
C VAL A 4 -4.33 1.47 -6.35
N PRO A 5 -5.56 2.02 -6.22
CA PRO A 5 -6.61 1.72 -7.18
C PRO A 5 -6.33 2.40 -8.53
N VAL A 6 -6.08 1.60 -9.56
CA VAL A 6 -5.96 2.03 -10.97
C VAL A 6 -7.33 2.30 -11.57
N VAL A 7 -7.63 3.53 -11.94
CA VAL A 7 -8.93 4.02 -12.44
C VAL A 7 -8.86 4.22 -13.95
N ASP A 8 -9.83 3.65 -14.66
CA ASP A 8 -9.88 3.74 -16.12
C ASP A 8 -11.01 4.67 -16.54
N VAL A 9 -10.70 5.74 -17.27
CA VAL A 9 -11.66 6.73 -17.76
C VAL A 9 -11.41 7.03 -19.24
N TYR A 10 -12.47 7.14 -20.03
CA TYR A 10 -12.32 7.59 -21.41
C TYR A 10 -12.24 9.11 -21.50
N LEU A 11 -11.35 9.62 -22.35
CA LEU A 11 -11.17 11.04 -22.61
C LEU A 11 -12.49 11.71 -23.03
N TRP A 12 -13.21 11.12 -23.99
CA TRP A 12 -14.49 11.66 -24.46
C TRP A 12 -15.55 11.74 -23.34
N ASP A 13 -15.51 10.83 -22.36
CA ASP A 13 -16.40 10.85 -21.19
C ASP A 13 -16.04 11.99 -20.23
N LEU A 14 -14.74 12.22 -20.03
CA LEU A 14 -14.26 13.35 -19.26
C LEU A 14 -14.61 14.69 -19.93
N GLU A 15 -14.43 14.82 -21.24
CA GLU A 15 -14.72 16.05 -21.99
C GLU A 15 -16.18 16.48 -21.81
N ARG A 16 -17.13 15.54 -21.92
CA ARG A 16 -18.55 15.85 -21.73
C ARG A 16 -18.89 16.26 -20.29
N LEU A 17 -18.22 15.69 -19.28
CA LEU A 17 -18.45 16.01 -17.87
C LEU A 17 -17.78 17.32 -17.46
N VAL A 18 -16.58 17.58 -17.98
CA VAL A 18 -15.84 18.84 -17.83
C VAL A 18 -16.52 19.96 -18.61
N LYS A 19 -17.26 19.64 -19.67
CA LYS A 19 -17.95 20.57 -20.59
C LYS A 19 -16.98 21.39 -21.43
N ARG A 20 -15.86 20.76 -21.81
CA ARG A 20 -14.78 21.35 -22.62
C ARG A 20 -13.95 20.22 -23.24
N ASP A 21 -13.50 20.43 -24.48
CA ASP A 21 -12.54 19.54 -25.13
C ASP A 21 -11.18 19.56 -24.41
N LEU A 22 -10.54 18.38 -24.31
CA LEU A 22 -9.31 18.16 -23.57
C LEU A 22 -8.28 17.47 -24.46
N SER A 23 -7.06 18.02 -24.50
CA SER A 23 -5.96 17.32 -25.15
C SER A 23 -5.29 16.31 -24.20
N VAL A 24 -4.73 15.23 -24.76
CA VAL A 24 -3.89 14.27 -24.01
C VAL A 24 -2.79 14.98 -23.22
N LYS A 25 -2.17 16.01 -23.81
CA LYS A 25 -1.14 16.80 -23.14
C LYS A 25 -1.66 17.55 -21.90
N GLU A 26 -2.86 18.13 -21.97
CA GLU A 26 -3.46 18.77 -20.79
C GLU A 26 -3.77 17.76 -19.68
N ILE A 27 -4.20 16.56 -20.05
CA ILE A 27 -4.43 15.45 -19.12
C ILE A 27 -3.12 15.05 -18.42
N GLU A 28 -2.04 14.86 -19.18
CA GLU A 28 -0.69 14.58 -18.67
C GLU A 28 -0.17 15.63 -17.69
N GLU A 29 -0.48 16.91 -17.94
CA GLU A 29 -0.05 18.02 -17.08
C GLU A 29 -0.92 18.19 -15.82
N ILE A 30 -2.20 17.83 -15.86
CA ILE A 30 -3.16 18.16 -14.79
C ILE A 30 -3.41 16.99 -13.83
N LEU A 31 -3.46 15.74 -14.29
CA LEU A 31 -3.72 14.59 -13.42
C LEU A 31 -2.74 14.50 -12.23
N PRO A 32 -1.41 14.68 -12.42
CA PRO A 32 -0.47 14.68 -11.29
C PRO A 32 -0.77 15.76 -10.26
N LYS A 33 -1.37 16.89 -10.67
CA LYS A 33 -1.73 18.01 -9.77
C LYS A 33 -2.92 17.69 -8.86
N VAL A 34 -3.69 16.64 -9.16
CA VAL A 34 -4.83 16.17 -8.35
C VAL A 34 -4.56 14.81 -7.70
N LYS A 35 -3.29 14.50 -7.40
CA LYS A 35 -2.86 13.23 -6.78
C LYS A 35 -3.23 11.99 -7.62
N CYS A 36 -3.24 12.14 -8.95
CA CYS A 36 -3.46 11.04 -9.87
C CYS A 36 -2.18 10.80 -10.70
N GLU A 37 -1.56 9.65 -10.54
CA GLU A 37 -0.39 9.24 -11.32
C GLU A 37 -0.85 8.45 -12.55
N ILE A 38 -0.38 8.85 -13.74
CA ILE A 38 -0.80 8.22 -14.99
C ILE A 38 0.01 6.95 -15.19
N GLU A 39 -0.67 5.82 -15.33
CA GLU A 39 -0.06 4.54 -15.68
C GLU A 39 0.08 4.42 -17.21
N GLU A 40 -1.00 4.71 -17.94
CA GLU A 40 -1.06 4.53 -19.38
C GLU A 40 -2.16 5.40 -20.02
N ILE A 41 -1.90 5.84 -21.25
CA ILE A 41 -2.92 6.45 -22.12
C ILE A 41 -2.85 5.73 -23.47
N GLU A 42 -3.88 4.96 -23.81
CA GLU A 42 -3.99 4.22 -25.08
C GLU A 42 -5.42 4.33 -25.62
N ASP A 43 -5.57 4.63 -26.92
CA ASP A 43 -6.88 4.69 -27.61
C ASP A 43 -7.97 5.48 -26.87
N GLU A 44 -7.63 6.68 -26.39
CA GLU A 44 -8.49 7.58 -25.58
C GLU A 44 -8.85 7.06 -24.18
N LEU A 45 -8.42 5.87 -23.79
CA LEU A 45 -8.51 5.37 -22.42
C LEU A 45 -7.35 5.92 -21.60
N ILE A 46 -7.67 6.54 -20.46
CA ILE A 46 -6.72 7.06 -19.49
C ILE A 46 -6.79 6.17 -18.26
N SER A 47 -5.68 5.54 -17.92
CA SER A 47 -5.52 4.68 -16.75
C SER A 47 -4.62 5.38 -15.75
N TYR A 48 -5.12 5.63 -14.53
CA TYR A 48 -4.37 6.37 -13.52
C TYR A 48 -4.53 5.80 -12.12
N GLU A 49 -3.48 5.84 -11.31
CA GLU A 49 -3.53 5.55 -9.88
C GLU A 49 -3.98 6.79 -9.10
N ALA A 50 -5.05 6.65 -8.33
CA ALA A 50 -5.53 7.70 -7.43
C ALA A 50 -5.21 7.37 -5.96
N THR A 51 -4.73 8.36 -5.21
CA THR A 51 -4.36 8.16 -3.81
C THR A 51 -5.55 7.72 -2.94
N HIS A 52 -5.26 6.96 -1.87
CA HIS A 52 -6.26 6.33 -1.01
C HIS A 52 -7.13 7.31 -0.19
N ASP A 53 -6.63 8.53 0.01
CA ASP A 53 -7.28 9.61 0.75
C ASP A 53 -8.33 10.37 -0.08
N ARG A 54 -8.31 10.20 -1.42
CA ARG A 54 -9.21 10.83 -2.39
C ARG A 54 -10.12 9.82 -3.12
N PRO A 55 -10.98 9.08 -2.40
CA PRO A 55 -11.90 8.12 -3.02
C PRO A 55 -12.95 8.77 -3.94
N ASP A 56 -13.11 10.09 -3.88
CA ASP A 56 -13.89 10.84 -4.86
C ASP A 56 -13.29 10.76 -6.27
N LEU A 57 -11.99 10.52 -6.43
CA LEU A 57 -11.31 10.48 -7.73
C LEU A 57 -11.36 9.10 -8.42
N TYR A 58 -12.11 8.13 -7.89
CA TYR A 58 -12.18 6.76 -8.44
C TYR A 58 -13.14 6.59 -9.63
N SER A 59 -13.47 7.69 -10.30
CA SER A 59 -14.43 7.72 -11.41
C SER A 59 -14.27 8.97 -12.26
N ALA A 60 -14.75 8.91 -13.50
CA ALA A 60 -14.79 10.07 -14.40
C ALA A 60 -15.59 11.24 -13.81
N GLU A 61 -16.70 10.97 -13.10
CA GLU A 61 -17.55 11.99 -12.49
C GLU A 61 -16.79 12.80 -11.44
N GLY A 62 -16.16 12.11 -10.49
CA GLY A 62 -15.41 12.79 -9.44
C GLY A 62 -14.12 13.46 -9.95
N LEU A 63 -13.40 12.81 -10.87
CA LEU A 63 -12.25 13.43 -11.53
C LEU A 63 -12.67 14.71 -12.28
N SER A 64 -13.78 14.69 -13.02
CA SER A 64 -14.26 15.87 -13.75
C SER A 64 -14.55 17.06 -12.83
N ILE A 65 -15.04 16.83 -11.61
CA ILE A 65 -15.27 17.91 -10.63
C ILE A 65 -13.96 18.62 -10.31
N ALA A 66 -12.89 17.86 -10.04
CA ALA A 66 -11.57 18.43 -9.77
C ALA A 66 -10.99 19.14 -11.00
N LEU A 67 -11.05 18.51 -12.18
CA LEU A 67 -10.53 19.08 -13.43
C LEU A 67 -11.23 20.38 -13.81
N ARG A 68 -12.56 20.50 -13.66
CA ARG A 68 -13.29 21.75 -13.94
C ARG A 68 -12.75 22.95 -13.15
N GLY A 69 -12.25 22.71 -11.94
CA GLY A 69 -11.65 23.73 -11.09
C GLY A 69 -10.30 24.18 -11.61
N LEU A 70 -9.38 23.24 -11.84
CA LEU A 70 -8.03 23.53 -12.32
C LEU A 70 -8.01 24.12 -13.73
N LEU A 71 -8.93 23.68 -14.59
CA LEU A 71 -9.15 24.23 -15.93
C LEU A 71 -9.95 25.54 -15.93
N GLU A 72 -10.36 26.01 -14.75
CA GLU A 72 -11.16 27.23 -14.55
C GLU A 72 -12.49 27.27 -15.32
N VAL A 73 -13.03 26.10 -15.69
CA VAL A 73 -14.37 25.97 -16.29
C VAL A 73 -15.44 26.30 -15.25
N GLU A 74 -15.25 25.79 -14.04
CA GLU A 74 -16.11 26.09 -12.91
C GLU A 74 -15.25 26.19 -11.65
N LYS A 75 -15.36 27.31 -10.92
CA LYS A 75 -14.61 27.57 -9.69
C LYS A 75 -15.52 27.58 -8.45
N GLY A 76 -14.92 27.34 -7.29
CA GLY A 76 -15.62 27.30 -6.02
C GLY A 76 -16.34 25.96 -5.77
N LEU A 77 -17.10 25.92 -4.67
CA LEU A 77 -17.83 24.73 -4.25
C LEU A 77 -18.77 24.21 -5.35
N PRO A 78 -18.77 22.88 -5.62
CA PRO A 78 -19.75 22.25 -6.50
C PRO A 78 -21.18 22.51 -6.02
N ARG A 79 -22.08 22.78 -6.97
CA ARG A 79 -23.50 23.03 -6.71
C ARG A 79 -24.35 21.97 -7.36
N TYR A 80 -25.24 21.37 -6.55
CA TYR A 80 -26.16 20.33 -7.00
C TYR A 80 -27.60 20.80 -6.88
N ARG A 81 -28.47 20.32 -7.77
CA ARG A 81 -29.92 20.51 -7.63
C ARG A 81 -30.45 19.55 -6.56
N VAL A 82 -31.27 20.06 -5.65
CA VAL A 82 -31.79 19.29 -4.50
C VAL A 82 -33.29 19.47 -4.39
N ARG A 83 -34.04 18.36 -4.43
CA ARG A 83 -35.52 18.33 -4.36
C ARG A 83 -36.08 18.47 -2.94
N GLY A 84 -35.20 18.46 -1.93
CA GLY A 84 -35.55 18.37 -0.51
C GLY A 84 -35.82 16.93 -0.08
N VAL A 85 -36.51 16.76 1.05
CA VAL A 85 -36.84 15.44 1.60
C VAL A 85 -37.99 14.81 0.81
N VAL A 86 -37.70 13.71 0.10
CA VAL A 86 -38.67 13.03 -0.77
C VAL A 86 -39.34 11.83 -0.10
N SER A 87 -38.67 11.21 0.89
CA SER A 87 -39.23 10.09 1.65
C SER A 87 -38.49 9.83 2.97
N LYS A 88 -38.84 8.73 3.63
CA LYS A 88 -38.21 8.21 4.85
C LYS A 88 -37.46 6.91 4.59
N GLY A 89 -36.43 6.66 5.38
CA GLY A 89 -35.72 5.38 5.43
C GLY A 89 -35.74 4.84 6.85
N TYR A 90 -36.21 3.60 7.05
CA TYR A 90 -36.28 3.01 8.40
C TYR A 90 -35.11 2.08 8.65
N VAL A 91 -34.48 2.19 9.82
CA VAL A 91 -33.28 1.41 10.18
C VAL A 91 -33.58 0.46 11.32
N GLU A 92 -33.72 -0.81 10.98
CA GLU A 92 -34.03 -1.96 11.85
C GLU A 92 -33.11 -3.15 11.53
N GLY A 93 -31.89 -2.86 11.07
CA GLY A 93 -30.89 -3.85 10.72
C GLY A 93 -30.20 -4.51 11.91
N PRO A 94 -29.29 -5.47 11.68
CA PRO A 94 -28.66 -6.23 12.75
C PRO A 94 -27.54 -5.45 13.45
N ASP A 95 -27.31 -5.74 14.74
CA ASP A 95 -26.33 -5.04 15.58
C ASP A 95 -24.89 -5.07 15.05
N TYR A 96 -24.51 -6.10 14.31
CA TYR A 96 -23.15 -6.23 13.75
C TYR A 96 -22.93 -5.36 12.50
N ARG A 97 -23.99 -4.81 11.90
CA ARG A 97 -23.95 -3.85 10.79
C ARG A 97 -25.13 -2.88 10.93
N PRO A 98 -25.07 -1.99 11.93
CA PRO A 98 -26.25 -1.25 12.38
C PRO A 98 -26.59 -0.05 11.49
N TYR A 99 -25.65 0.44 10.68
CA TYR A 99 -25.82 1.68 9.93
C TYR A 99 -26.21 1.42 8.47
N VAL A 100 -27.21 2.17 8.00
CA VAL A 100 -27.50 2.37 6.59
C VAL A 100 -27.88 3.83 6.39
N LEU A 101 -27.52 4.39 5.23
CA LEU A 101 -28.01 5.67 4.75
C LEU A 101 -28.59 5.46 3.35
N PHE A 102 -29.62 6.23 3.02
CA PHE A 102 -30.27 6.18 1.71
C PHE A 102 -30.29 7.56 1.06
N ALA A 103 -30.25 7.59 -0.25
CA ALA A 103 -30.39 8.78 -1.06
C ALA A 103 -31.07 8.45 -2.39
N THR A 104 -31.62 9.45 -3.06
CA THR A 104 -32.18 9.28 -4.41
C THR A 104 -31.59 10.32 -5.35
N VAL A 105 -31.48 9.98 -6.64
CA VAL A 105 -31.14 10.94 -7.69
C VAL A 105 -32.10 10.75 -8.85
N TYR A 106 -32.78 11.81 -9.27
CA TYR A 106 -33.82 11.79 -10.29
C TYR A 106 -33.35 12.41 -11.61
N GLY A 107 -33.84 11.88 -12.73
CA GLY A 107 -33.58 12.43 -14.06
C GLY A 107 -32.13 12.33 -14.54
N VAL A 108 -31.42 11.27 -14.18
CA VAL A 108 -30.09 10.97 -14.74
C VAL A 108 -30.20 10.51 -16.20
N SER A 109 -29.14 10.73 -16.96
CA SER A 109 -28.97 10.19 -18.31
C SER A 109 -27.81 9.21 -18.32
N LEU A 110 -28.09 7.93 -18.58
CA LEU A 110 -27.10 6.87 -18.51
C LEU A 110 -26.86 6.21 -19.88
N ASP A 111 -25.59 5.97 -20.18
CA ASP A 111 -25.09 5.06 -21.19
C ASP A 111 -24.18 3.99 -20.58
N ASP A 112 -23.69 3.05 -21.41
CA ASP A 112 -22.82 1.97 -20.95
C ASP A 112 -21.59 2.47 -20.18
N GLU A 113 -20.98 3.57 -20.64
CA GLU A 113 -19.79 4.13 -20.00
C GLU A 113 -20.11 4.74 -18.64
N SER A 114 -21.18 5.53 -18.51
CA SER A 114 -21.60 6.08 -17.23
C SER A 114 -21.92 4.98 -16.21
N ILE A 115 -22.55 3.88 -16.64
CA ILE A 115 -22.81 2.72 -15.77
C ILE A 115 -21.49 2.07 -15.36
N ARG A 116 -20.56 1.88 -16.30
CA ARG A 116 -19.22 1.35 -16.03
C ARG A 116 -18.49 2.20 -14.99
N GLN A 117 -18.52 3.52 -15.12
CA GLN A 117 -17.88 4.45 -14.17
C GLN A 117 -18.50 4.41 -12.77
N LEU A 118 -19.83 4.36 -12.67
CA LEU A 118 -20.51 4.23 -11.37
C LEU A 118 -20.22 2.88 -10.70
N MET A 119 -20.14 1.79 -11.48
CA MET A 119 -19.73 0.48 -10.95
C MET A 119 -18.26 0.46 -10.54
N GLN A 120 -17.38 1.10 -11.31
CA GLN A 120 -15.97 1.27 -10.99
C GLN A 120 -15.79 2.02 -9.67
N LEU A 121 -16.47 3.16 -9.50
CA LEU A 121 -16.47 3.93 -8.25
C LEU A 121 -16.89 3.05 -7.05
N GLN A 122 -18.01 2.35 -7.22
CA GLN A 122 -18.57 1.45 -6.22
C GLN A 122 -17.58 0.36 -5.81
N GLU A 123 -17.01 -0.35 -6.79
CA GLU A 123 -16.09 -1.47 -6.57
C GLU A 123 -14.77 -1.03 -5.94
N LYS A 124 -14.19 0.08 -6.42
CA LYS A 124 -12.95 0.63 -5.86
C LYS A 124 -13.15 1.05 -4.41
N ILE A 125 -14.25 1.74 -4.10
CA ILE A 125 -14.57 2.09 -2.71
C ILE A 125 -14.83 0.84 -1.86
N HIS A 126 -15.46 -0.22 -2.40
CA HIS A 126 -15.65 -1.48 -1.66
C HIS A 126 -14.32 -2.11 -1.24
N ILE A 127 -13.37 -2.19 -2.17
CA ILE A 127 -12.06 -2.83 -1.95
C ILE A 127 -11.22 -2.00 -0.98
N THR A 128 -11.09 -0.70 -1.22
CA THR A 128 -10.20 0.18 -0.45
C THR A 128 -10.85 0.65 0.85
N TYR A 129 -11.65 1.71 0.79
CA TYR A 129 -12.26 2.39 1.95
C TYR A 129 -13.24 1.47 2.70
N GLY A 130 -13.90 0.58 1.96
CA GLY A 130 -14.82 -0.44 2.44
C GLY A 130 -14.14 -1.66 3.04
N ARG A 131 -12.81 -1.81 2.91
CA ARG A 131 -12.03 -2.97 3.39
C ARG A 131 -12.65 -4.29 2.91
N ASP A 132 -12.77 -4.41 1.60
CA ASP A 132 -13.49 -5.50 0.93
C ASP A 132 -14.91 -5.69 1.49
N ARG A 133 -15.69 -4.60 1.46
CA ARG A 133 -17.08 -4.48 1.96
C ARG A 133 -17.30 -4.69 3.46
N ARG A 134 -16.27 -5.08 4.21
CA ARG A 134 -16.36 -5.30 5.66
C ARG A 134 -16.79 -4.04 6.39
N LYS A 135 -16.21 -2.89 6.04
CA LYS A 135 -16.52 -1.60 6.65
C LYS A 135 -17.76 -0.97 6.03
N VAL A 136 -17.81 -0.83 4.70
CA VAL A 136 -18.86 -0.13 3.95
C VAL A 136 -19.27 -0.95 2.73
N SER A 137 -20.56 -1.03 2.43
CA SER A 137 -21.11 -1.59 1.20
C SER A 137 -22.13 -0.62 0.60
N ILE A 138 -22.16 -0.55 -0.71
CA ILE A 138 -22.89 0.44 -1.51
C ILE A 138 -23.77 -0.33 -2.49
N GLY A 139 -24.99 0.12 -2.68
CA GLY A 139 -25.88 -0.35 -3.74
C GLY A 139 -26.48 0.81 -4.53
N LEU A 140 -26.64 0.59 -5.83
CA LEU A 140 -27.35 1.46 -6.76
C LEU A 140 -28.48 0.65 -7.39
N TYR A 141 -29.68 1.23 -7.44
CA TYR A 141 -30.89 0.54 -7.90
C TYR A 141 -31.73 1.44 -8.79
N ASP A 142 -32.39 0.87 -9.79
CA ASP A 142 -33.45 1.56 -10.52
C ASP A 142 -34.64 1.82 -9.57
N LEU A 143 -34.93 3.11 -9.34
CA LEU A 143 -35.97 3.55 -8.41
C LEU A 143 -37.38 3.38 -8.98
N LYS A 144 -37.54 3.21 -10.30
CA LYS A 144 -38.84 3.20 -10.98
C LYS A 144 -39.83 2.19 -10.38
N GLU A 145 -39.34 0.99 -10.06
CA GLU A 145 -40.14 -0.11 -9.51
C GLU A 145 -40.07 -0.22 -7.97
N ILE A 146 -39.26 0.60 -7.31
CA ILE A 146 -39.13 0.61 -5.85
C ILE A 146 -40.19 1.53 -5.23
N LYS A 147 -41.00 1.01 -4.31
CA LYS A 147 -41.95 1.84 -3.55
C LYS A 147 -41.32 2.38 -2.28
N LEU A 148 -41.15 3.70 -2.20
CA LEU A 148 -40.71 4.36 -0.96
C LEU A 148 -41.86 4.41 0.08
N PRO A 149 -41.58 4.40 1.40
CA PRO A 149 -40.26 4.41 2.05
C PRO A 149 -39.56 3.05 2.02
N VAL A 150 -38.23 3.08 2.08
CA VAL A 150 -37.38 1.87 2.18
C VAL A 150 -37.08 1.54 3.65
N LYS A 151 -36.84 0.26 3.93
CA LYS A 151 -36.49 -0.24 5.26
C LYS A 151 -35.28 -1.16 5.19
N TYR A 152 -34.35 -0.97 6.12
CA TYR A 152 -33.24 -1.89 6.35
C TYR A 152 -33.58 -2.76 7.55
N VAL A 153 -33.70 -4.06 7.35
CA VAL A 153 -34.30 -4.99 8.33
C VAL A 153 -33.39 -6.19 8.57
N ALA A 154 -33.44 -6.77 9.77
CA ALA A 154 -32.78 -8.04 10.09
C ALA A 154 -33.77 -9.22 10.02
N VAL A 155 -33.54 -10.17 9.11
CA VAL A 155 -34.43 -11.32 8.87
C VAL A 155 -33.73 -12.66 9.10
N ASP A 156 -34.52 -13.73 9.27
CA ASP A 156 -34.00 -15.10 9.22
C ASP A 156 -33.50 -15.40 7.79
N PRO A 157 -32.27 -15.93 7.60
CA PRO A 157 -31.73 -16.25 6.29
C PRO A 157 -32.55 -17.22 5.43
N LYS A 158 -33.58 -17.86 5.99
CA LYS A 158 -34.47 -18.82 5.33
C LYS A 158 -35.87 -18.26 5.04
N SER A 159 -36.22 -17.07 5.55
CA SER A 159 -37.62 -16.62 5.60
C SER A 159 -38.11 -15.88 4.36
N VAL A 160 -37.22 -15.26 3.59
CA VAL A 160 -37.58 -14.44 2.41
C VAL A 160 -36.83 -14.96 1.19
N LYS A 161 -37.49 -14.96 0.03
CA LYS A 161 -36.88 -15.29 -1.26
C LYS A 161 -36.96 -14.10 -2.20
N PHE A 162 -35.95 -13.95 -3.05
CA PHE A 162 -35.90 -12.96 -4.11
C PHE A 162 -34.91 -13.41 -5.19
N PRO A 163 -35.03 -12.93 -6.45
CA PRO A 163 -34.05 -13.23 -7.48
C PRO A 163 -32.79 -12.37 -7.28
N PRO A 164 -31.61 -12.96 -6.96
CA PRO A 164 -30.38 -12.19 -6.84
C PRO A 164 -29.87 -11.78 -8.23
N LEU A 165 -29.05 -10.72 -8.28
CA LEU A 165 -28.45 -10.21 -9.52
C LEU A 165 -27.85 -11.35 -10.37
N ASP A 166 -28.06 -11.31 -11.68
CA ASP A 166 -27.66 -12.30 -12.69
C ASP A 166 -28.40 -13.66 -12.60
N PHE A 167 -29.41 -13.78 -11.75
CA PHE A 167 -30.25 -14.98 -11.62
C PHE A 167 -31.74 -14.66 -11.74
N LYS A 168 -32.48 -15.57 -12.38
CA LYS A 168 -33.96 -15.47 -12.51
C LYS A 168 -34.71 -16.21 -11.41
N GLU A 169 -34.08 -17.22 -10.81
CA GLU A 169 -34.71 -18.05 -9.78
C GLU A 169 -34.66 -17.35 -8.43
N GLU A 170 -35.79 -17.36 -7.72
CA GLU A 170 -35.82 -16.83 -6.36
C GLU A 170 -35.05 -17.73 -5.38
N MET A 171 -34.18 -17.10 -4.60
CA MET A 171 -33.35 -17.77 -3.61
C MET A 171 -33.51 -17.11 -2.25
N THR A 172 -33.43 -17.92 -1.20
CA THR A 172 -33.26 -17.40 0.17
C THR A 172 -31.84 -16.86 0.36
N PRO A 173 -31.61 -15.92 1.30
CA PRO A 173 -30.26 -15.49 1.67
C PRO A 173 -29.31 -16.66 1.95
N LEU A 174 -29.77 -17.72 2.61
CA LEU A 174 -28.96 -18.91 2.87
C LEU A 174 -28.55 -19.65 1.58
N GLU A 175 -29.44 -19.74 0.59
CA GLU A 175 -29.15 -20.34 -0.71
C GLU A 175 -28.17 -19.48 -1.51
N ILE A 176 -28.33 -18.15 -1.47
CA ILE A 176 -27.43 -17.18 -2.09
C ILE A 176 -26.00 -17.37 -1.57
N LEU A 177 -25.81 -17.45 -0.25
CA LEU A 177 -24.48 -17.66 0.38
C LEU A 177 -23.80 -18.98 -0.03
N ARG A 178 -24.57 -19.95 -0.55
CA ARG A 178 -24.06 -21.27 -0.95
C ARG A 178 -23.87 -21.42 -2.46
N LYS A 179 -24.69 -20.75 -3.28
CA LYS A 179 -24.77 -20.98 -4.73
C LYS A 179 -24.34 -19.77 -5.56
N HIS A 180 -24.62 -18.55 -5.10
CA HIS A 180 -24.37 -17.34 -5.87
C HIS A 180 -22.88 -16.98 -5.81
N PRO A 181 -22.21 -16.60 -6.92
CA PRO A 181 -20.78 -16.25 -6.92
C PRO A 181 -20.40 -15.18 -5.87
N LYS A 182 -21.12 -14.06 -5.85
CA LYS A 182 -20.94 -13.02 -4.80
C LYS A 182 -21.30 -13.51 -3.39
N GLY A 183 -22.26 -14.43 -3.30
CA GLY A 183 -22.63 -15.06 -2.03
C GLY A 183 -21.47 -15.85 -1.45
N ILE A 184 -20.82 -16.67 -2.27
CA ILE A 184 -19.67 -17.49 -1.87
C ILE A 184 -18.46 -16.61 -1.52
N ALA A 185 -18.18 -15.58 -2.33
CA ALA A 185 -17.07 -14.66 -2.10
C ALA A 185 -17.21 -13.91 -0.75
N TYR A 186 -18.39 -13.36 -0.48
CA TYR A 186 -18.61 -12.45 0.65
C TYR A 186 -19.31 -13.07 1.87
N LYS A 187 -19.60 -14.39 1.87
CA LYS A 187 -20.31 -15.04 2.98
C LYS A 187 -19.67 -14.83 4.34
N HIS A 188 -18.34 -14.73 4.39
CA HIS A 188 -17.57 -14.55 5.62
C HIS A 188 -17.96 -13.26 6.38
N LEU A 189 -18.60 -12.29 5.73
CA LEU A 189 -19.10 -11.06 6.33
C LEU A 189 -20.37 -11.25 7.18
N VAL A 190 -21.12 -12.32 6.92
CA VAL A 190 -22.40 -12.64 7.59
C VAL A 190 -22.45 -14.08 8.14
N GLU A 191 -21.35 -14.83 8.00
CA GLU A 191 -21.25 -16.21 8.45
C GLU A 191 -21.39 -16.31 9.98
N GLY A 192 -22.15 -17.30 10.44
CA GLY A 192 -22.43 -17.51 11.87
C GLY A 192 -23.42 -16.51 12.49
N LYS A 193 -24.07 -15.64 11.71
CA LYS A 193 -25.09 -14.71 12.22
C LYS A 193 -26.49 -15.33 12.16
N GLU A 194 -27.27 -15.13 13.22
CA GLU A 194 -28.65 -15.64 13.31
C GLU A 194 -29.60 -14.92 12.34
N LYS A 195 -29.39 -13.61 12.16
CA LYS A 195 -30.14 -12.77 11.23
C LYS A 195 -29.21 -12.10 10.23
N VAL A 196 -29.73 -11.91 9.03
CA VAL A 196 -29.05 -11.21 7.93
C VAL A 196 -29.79 -9.93 7.57
N PRO A 197 -29.08 -8.88 7.16
CA PRO A 197 -29.71 -7.64 6.74
C PRO A 197 -30.36 -7.79 5.36
N LEU A 198 -31.52 -7.18 5.16
CA LEU A 198 -32.10 -6.93 3.84
C LEU A 198 -32.49 -5.46 3.75
N ILE A 199 -32.46 -4.90 2.53
CA ILE A 199 -33.18 -3.67 2.22
C ILE A 199 -34.46 -4.08 1.51
N VAL A 200 -35.59 -3.59 2.00
CA VAL A 200 -36.92 -3.83 1.44
C VAL A 200 -37.63 -2.52 1.16
N ASP A 201 -38.51 -2.52 0.17
CA ASP A 201 -39.36 -1.38 -0.16
C ASP A 201 -40.64 -1.36 0.72
N ALA A 202 -41.55 -0.42 0.46
CA ALA A 202 -42.79 -0.24 1.20
C ALA A 202 -43.78 -1.40 1.03
N GLU A 203 -43.69 -2.15 -0.06
CA GLU A 203 -44.51 -3.33 -0.35
C GLU A 203 -43.86 -4.63 0.17
N GLY A 204 -42.64 -4.55 0.70
CA GLY A 204 -41.89 -5.68 1.23
C GLY A 204 -41.08 -6.44 0.17
N LYS A 205 -40.95 -5.90 -1.04
CA LYS A 205 -40.04 -6.45 -2.06
C LYS A 205 -38.59 -6.26 -1.60
N VAL A 206 -37.77 -7.29 -1.76
CA VAL A 206 -36.35 -7.23 -1.40
C VAL A 206 -35.60 -6.46 -2.48
N VAL A 207 -35.02 -5.32 -2.10
CA VAL A 207 -34.16 -4.50 -2.96
C VAL A 207 -32.74 -5.06 -3.00
N SER A 208 -32.21 -5.47 -1.85
CA SER A 208 -30.90 -6.11 -1.76
C SER A 208 -30.69 -6.90 -0.47
N PHE A 209 -29.64 -7.72 -0.50
CA PHE A 209 -29.03 -8.38 0.65
C PHE A 209 -27.60 -7.84 0.86
N PRO A 210 -27.43 -6.71 1.58
CA PRO A 210 -26.11 -6.17 1.88
C PRO A 210 -25.30 -7.09 2.81
N PRO A 211 -23.97 -7.06 2.79
CA PRO A 211 -23.09 -6.49 1.76
C PRO A 211 -22.88 -7.44 0.55
N ILE A 212 -23.79 -8.40 0.35
CA ILE A 212 -23.58 -9.57 -0.52
C ILE A 212 -23.98 -9.29 -1.97
N VAL A 213 -25.27 -9.06 -2.24
CA VAL A 213 -25.82 -8.98 -3.60
C VAL A 213 -27.11 -8.17 -3.63
N ASN A 214 -27.38 -7.54 -4.78
CA ASN A 214 -28.61 -6.80 -5.07
C ASN A 214 -29.65 -7.73 -5.71
N SER A 215 -30.91 -7.31 -5.74
CA SER A 215 -31.95 -8.02 -6.49
C SER A 215 -31.87 -7.71 -7.98
N GLU A 216 -32.18 -8.71 -8.82
CA GLU A 216 -32.18 -8.57 -10.28
C GLU A 216 -33.22 -7.56 -10.78
N GLU A 217 -34.38 -7.48 -10.11
CA GLU A 217 -35.52 -6.63 -10.49
C GLU A 217 -35.19 -5.14 -10.56
N PHE A 218 -34.22 -4.68 -9.76
CA PHE A 218 -33.87 -3.25 -9.64
C PHE A 218 -32.49 -2.92 -10.22
N ARG A 219 -32.00 -3.73 -11.17
CA ARG A 219 -30.74 -3.49 -11.85
C ARG A 219 -30.76 -2.13 -12.55
N VAL A 220 -29.68 -1.36 -12.38
CA VAL A 220 -29.46 -0.12 -13.15
C VAL A 220 -29.12 -0.47 -14.58
N THR A 221 -29.81 0.16 -15.53
CA THR A 221 -29.62 -0.01 -16.97
C THR A 221 -29.56 1.35 -17.67
N GLN A 222 -29.36 1.38 -18.98
CA GLN A 222 -29.41 2.62 -19.78
C GLN A 222 -30.80 3.30 -19.73
N GLU A 223 -31.87 2.53 -19.47
CA GLU A 223 -33.23 3.06 -19.36
C GLU A 223 -33.52 3.68 -17.99
N THR A 224 -32.64 3.46 -17.01
CA THR A 224 -32.81 3.95 -15.63
C THR A 224 -32.63 5.46 -15.60
N THR A 225 -33.69 6.19 -15.24
CA THR A 225 -33.65 7.65 -15.08
C THR A 225 -33.60 8.09 -13.63
N ASP A 226 -34.05 7.26 -12.70
CA ASP A 226 -34.13 7.58 -11.27
C ASP A 226 -33.42 6.47 -10.50
N ILE A 227 -32.52 6.82 -9.58
CA ILE A 227 -31.69 5.87 -8.85
C ILE A 227 -31.93 5.99 -7.35
N LEU A 228 -32.14 4.87 -6.67
CA LEU A 228 -31.98 4.74 -5.22
C LEU A 228 -30.56 4.30 -4.91
N ILE A 229 -29.92 4.97 -3.95
CA ILE A 229 -28.58 4.66 -3.48
C ILE A 229 -28.67 4.28 -2.01
N ASP A 230 -28.02 3.19 -1.63
CA ASP A 230 -27.80 2.85 -0.22
C ASP A 230 -26.31 2.75 0.10
N VAL A 231 -25.99 3.03 1.37
CA VAL A 231 -24.68 2.74 1.94
C VAL A 231 -24.85 2.09 3.30
N THR A 232 -24.63 0.78 3.40
CA THR A 232 -24.60 0.05 4.67
C THR A 232 -23.19 0.01 5.26
N SER A 233 -23.07 0.07 6.59
CA SER A 233 -21.77 0.19 7.24
C SER A 233 -21.76 -0.31 8.69
N ILE A 234 -20.56 -0.62 9.19
CA ILE A 234 -20.27 -0.78 10.62
C ILE A 234 -19.80 0.53 11.27
N ASP A 235 -19.58 1.57 10.47
CA ASP A 235 -19.09 2.90 10.85
C ASP A 235 -19.94 3.98 10.20
N LEU A 236 -20.67 4.76 11.02
CA LEU A 236 -21.62 5.75 10.54
C LEU A 236 -20.95 6.92 9.80
N ASN A 237 -19.77 7.37 10.24
CA ASN A 237 -19.08 8.48 9.59
C ASN A 237 -18.54 8.07 8.22
N ALA A 238 -18.04 6.83 8.09
CA ALA A 238 -17.69 6.28 6.79
C ALA A 238 -18.90 6.19 5.86
N ALA A 239 -20.08 5.77 6.37
CA ALA A 239 -21.31 5.75 5.58
C ALA A 239 -21.69 7.15 5.08
N ARG A 240 -21.63 8.17 5.95
CA ARG A 240 -21.95 9.57 5.60
C ARG A 240 -21.07 10.11 4.48
N LYS A 241 -19.75 9.89 4.57
CA LYS A 241 -18.81 10.36 3.55
C LYS A 241 -19.02 9.62 2.23
N VAL A 242 -19.09 8.28 2.27
CA VAL A 242 -19.26 7.45 1.08
C VAL A 242 -20.59 7.72 0.36
N ILE A 243 -21.72 7.83 1.07
CA ILE A 243 -22.99 8.12 0.39
C ILE A 243 -22.95 9.48 -0.31
N SER A 244 -22.24 10.45 0.28
CA SER A 244 -22.09 11.77 -0.32
C SER A 244 -21.26 11.69 -1.61
N ILE A 245 -20.15 10.92 -1.63
CA ILE A 245 -19.35 10.66 -2.85
C ILE A 245 -20.22 10.08 -3.97
N ILE A 246 -20.92 8.98 -3.67
CA ILE A 246 -21.72 8.25 -4.67
C ILE A 246 -22.85 9.12 -5.20
N VAL A 247 -23.58 9.81 -4.31
CA VAL A 247 -24.70 10.66 -4.74
C VAL A 247 -24.22 11.83 -5.60
N THR A 248 -23.10 12.46 -5.23
CA THR A 248 -22.56 13.56 -6.06
C THR A 248 -22.09 13.07 -7.41
N ALA A 249 -21.45 11.89 -7.50
CA ALA A 249 -21.06 11.28 -8.77
C ALA A 249 -22.29 11.00 -9.65
N VAL A 250 -23.32 10.35 -9.10
CA VAL A 250 -24.57 10.10 -9.84
C VAL A 250 -25.24 11.40 -10.29
N ALA A 251 -25.21 12.46 -9.46
CA ALA A 251 -25.78 13.76 -9.83
C ALA A 251 -25.04 14.45 -10.99
N GLU A 252 -23.73 14.21 -11.17
CA GLU A 252 -22.97 14.72 -12.32
C GLU A 252 -23.46 14.18 -13.66
N ARG A 253 -24.16 13.03 -13.66
CA ARG A 253 -24.88 12.49 -14.83
C ARG A 253 -26.23 13.19 -15.11
N GLY A 254 -26.35 14.45 -14.69
CA GLY A 254 -27.49 15.33 -14.98
C GLY A 254 -28.64 15.23 -13.98
N GLY A 255 -28.46 14.54 -12.85
CA GLY A 255 -29.53 14.26 -11.90
C GLY A 255 -29.85 15.37 -10.89
N GLU A 256 -31.01 15.26 -10.24
CA GLU A 256 -31.43 16.06 -9.08
C GLU A 256 -31.47 15.19 -7.82
N ILE A 257 -30.79 15.62 -6.75
CA ILE A 257 -30.66 14.84 -5.51
C ILE A 257 -31.95 14.96 -4.69
N GLY A 258 -32.56 13.82 -4.36
CA GLY A 258 -33.63 13.70 -3.38
C GLY A 258 -33.12 13.16 -2.05
N LEU A 259 -33.43 13.87 -0.97
CA LEU A 259 -32.98 13.55 0.37
C LEU A 259 -33.94 12.54 1.04
N ILE A 260 -33.41 11.66 1.88
CA ILE A 260 -34.19 10.71 2.68
C ILE A 260 -34.01 11.02 4.18
N GLU A 261 -35.12 11.15 4.90
CA GLU A 261 -35.11 11.29 6.36
C GLU A 261 -35.02 9.90 7.02
N MET A 262 -33.85 9.60 7.57
CA MET A 262 -33.57 8.36 8.29
C MET A 262 -34.28 8.35 9.64
N GLN A 263 -35.11 7.32 9.87
CA GLN A 263 -35.64 6.95 11.18
C GLN A 263 -34.74 5.85 11.75
N ALA A 264 -33.74 6.25 12.53
CA ALA A 264 -32.68 5.35 12.97
C ALA A 264 -32.49 5.33 14.50
N PRO A 265 -31.90 4.26 15.07
CA PRO A 265 -31.61 4.16 16.50
C PRO A 265 -30.68 5.25 17.04
N TRP A 266 -29.81 5.83 16.19
CA TRP A 266 -28.91 6.92 16.56
C TRP A 266 -29.54 8.32 16.46
N GLY A 267 -30.82 8.41 16.09
CA GLY A 267 -31.56 9.66 15.92
C GLY A 267 -32.04 9.88 14.50
N LYS A 268 -32.78 10.99 14.32
CA LYS A 268 -33.24 11.43 13.00
C LYS A 268 -32.13 12.16 12.26
N GLU A 269 -31.90 11.79 11.02
CA GLU A 269 -30.87 12.39 10.16
C GLU A 269 -31.36 12.45 8.71
N VAL A 270 -31.04 13.51 7.99
CA VAL A 270 -31.35 13.65 6.56
C VAL A 270 -30.10 13.24 5.75
N SER A 271 -30.28 12.38 4.76
CA SER A 271 -29.21 11.83 3.93
C SER A 271 -29.45 12.07 2.44
N PRO A 272 -28.39 12.33 1.64
CA PRO A 272 -27.00 12.54 2.06
C PRO A 272 -26.81 13.93 2.69
N ARG A 273 -25.69 14.12 3.38
CA ARG A 273 -25.26 15.44 3.85
C ARG A 273 -24.49 16.13 2.72
N LEU A 274 -24.97 17.29 2.28
CA LEU A 274 -24.36 18.07 1.20
C LEU A 274 -23.76 19.39 1.69
N ASP A 275 -24.10 19.83 2.90
CA ASP A 275 -23.56 21.07 3.47
C ASP A 275 -22.04 20.98 3.61
N PRO A 276 -21.28 21.97 3.13
CA PRO A 276 -19.83 21.94 3.18
C PRO A 276 -19.32 21.91 4.64
N GLU A 277 -18.13 21.36 4.82
CA GLU A 277 -17.40 21.52 6.08
C GLU A 277 -16.56 22.79 6.05
N THR A 278 -16.24 23.31 7.23
CA THR A 278 -15.50 24.55 7.43
C THR A 278 -14.23 24.30 8.21
N ILE A 279 -13.13 24.92 7.80
CA ILE A 279 -11.89 24.98 8.56
C ILE A 279 -11.31 26.39 8.48
N ASN A 280 -10.84 26.92 9.60
CA ASN A 280 -10.10 28.17 9.59
C ASN A 280 -8.68 27.88 9.09
N TYR A 281 -8.12 28.70 8.22
CA TYR A 281 -6.78 28.57 7.65
C TYR A 281 -5.96 29.83 7.93
N ASP A 282 -4.77 29.66 8.52
CA ASP A 282 -3.78 30.71 8.72
C ASP A 282 -2.96 30.89 7.43
N VAL A 283 -3.13 32.02 6.75
CA VAL A 283 -2.48 32.33 5.46
C VAL A 283 -0.95 32.39 5.60
N SER A 284 -0.42 32.65 6.80
CA SER A 284 1.03 32.64 7.04
C SER A 284 1.65 31.25 6.84
N LEU A 285 0.85 30.18 6.83
CA LEU A 285 1.30 28.83 6.50
C LEU A 285 1.78 28.69 5.06
N ASN A 286 1.25 29.49 4.11
CA ASN A 286 1.76 29.53 2.73
C ASN A 286 3.27 29.81 2.73
N LYS A 287 3.70 30.79 3.53
CA LYS A 287 5.12 31.17 3.63
C LYS A 287 5.92 30.20 4.49
N LYS A 288 5.39 29.79 5.64
CA LYS A 288 6.09 28.94 6.60
C LYS A 288 6.30 27.51 6.10
N LEU A 289 5.33 26.96 5.37
CA LEU A 289 5.35 25.57 4.89
C LEU A 289 5.74 25.48 3.42
N LEU A 290 5.13 26.30 2.56
CA LEU A 290 5.32 26.20 1.11
C LEU A 290 6.46 27.11 0.59
N GLY A 291 6.91 28.07 1.39
CA GLY A 291 7.87 29.08 0.95
C GLY A 291 7.28 30.12 0.00
N LEU A 292 5.94 30.20 -0.11
CA LEU A 292 5.23 31.07 -1.04
C LEU A 292 4.68 32.31 -0.32
N ASP A 293 4.97 33.51 -0.86
CA ASP A 293 4.49 34.77 -0.30
C ASP A 293 3.12 35.16 -0.87
N LEU A 294 2.12 34.30 -0.64
CA LEU A 294 0.76 34.45 -1.16
C LEU A 294 -0.16 35.08 -0.12
N GLY A 295 -0.83 36.17 -0.49
CA GLY A 295 -1.80 36.85 0.37
C GLY A 295 -3.19 36.19 0.39
N VAL A 296 -4.10 36.74 1.19
CA VAL A 296 -5.51 36.31 1.33
C VAL A 296 -6.21 36.18 -0.03
N SER A 297 -6.13 37.21 -0.88
CA SER A 297 -6.84 37.26 -2.17
C SER A 297 -6.33 36.18 -3.14
N GLU A 298 -5.01 36.01 -3.23
CA GLU A 298 -4.39 34.99 -4.08
C GLU A 298 -4.73 33.58 -3.58
N THR A 299 -4.69 33.38 -2.26
CA THR A 299 -5.05 32.11 -1.62
C THR A 299 -6.51 31.73 -1.91
N ILE A 300 -7.45 32.67 -1.81
CA ILE A 300 -8.86 32.42 -2.15
C ILE A 300 -8.98 31.98 -3.61
N SER A 301 -8.34 32.69 -4.54
CA SER A 301 -8.38 32.35 -5.98
C SER A 301 -7.83 30.95 -6.26
N LEU A 302 -6.76 30.53 -5.57
CA LEU A 302 -6.19 29.19 -5.70
C LEU A 302 -7.12 28.11 -5.13
N LEU A 303 -7.68 28.33 -3.93
CA LEU A 303 -8.65 27.39 -3.32
C LEU A 303 -9.93 27.24 -4.15
N GLU A 304 -10.35 28.31 -4.83
CA GLU A 304 -11.46 28.26 -5.79
C GLU A 304 -11.19 27.33 -6.98
N LYS A 305 -9.93 27.23 -7.45
CA LYS A 305 -9.54 26.23 -8.46
C LYS A 305 -9.56 24.81 -7.91
N MET A 306 -9.43 24.62 -6.60
CA MET A 306 -9.57 23.32 -5.93
C MET A 306 -11.00 22.98 -5.52
N ARG A 307 -11.98 23.68 -6.10
CA ARG A 307 -13.41 23.47 -5.85
C ARG A 307 -13.82 23.72 -4.39
N MET A 308 -13.17 24.70 -3.76
CA MET A 308 -13.48 25.19 -2.41
C MET A 308 -13.89 26.65 -2.44
N ASN A 309 -14.65 27.09 -1.44
CA ASN A 309 -14.89 28.52 -1.22
C ASN A 309 -14.08 28.98 -0.02
N ALA A 310 -13.60 30.21 -0.03
CA ALA A 310 -12.95 30.78 1.14
C ALA A 310 -13.41 32.23 1.36
N THR A 311 -13.59 32.61 2.62
CA THR A 311 -13.96 33.98 3.02
C THR A 311 -12.97 34.50 4.04
N ALA A 312 -12.49 35.73 3.85
CA ALA A 312 -11.58 36.37 4.79
C ALA A 312 -12.30 36.65 6.13
N LEU A 313 -11.71 36.17 7.22
CA LEU A 313 -12.10 36.54 8.58
C LEU A 313 -11.24 37.71 9.10
N SER A 314 -10.02 37.83 8.59
CA SER A 314 -9.05 38.91 8.84
C SER A 314 -8.05 38.98 7.69
N ASP A 315 -7.04 39.85 7.80
CA ASP A 315 -5.94 39.95 6.83
C ASP A 315 -4.97 38.74 6.86
N GLU A 316 -5.13 37.82 7.82
CA GLU A 316 -4.25 36.66 8.01
C GLU A 316 -5.01 35.32 8.09
N THR A 317 -6.35 35.34 8.18
CA THR A 317 -7.16 34.14 8.42
C THR A 317 -8.31 34.04 7.42
N LEU A 318 -8.47 32.84 6.84
CA LEU A 318 -9.60 32.46 5.99
C LEU A 318 -10.52 31.47 6.72
N GLU A 319 -11.83 31.59 6.55
CA GLU A 319 -12.76 30.47 6.72
C GLU A 319 -12.87 29.75 5.37
N VAL A 320 -12.34 28.53 5.28
CA VAL A 320 -12.36 27.71 4.07
C VAL A 320 -13.50 26.70 4.17
N LYS A 321 -14.31 26.62 3.11
CA LYS A 321 -15.43 25.70 2.95
C LYS A 321 -15.12 24.71 1.85
N TYR A 322 -15.18 23.43 2.18
CA TYR A 322 -14.87 22.34 1.25
C TYR A 322 -16.01 21.32 1.19
N PRO A 323 -16.13 20.54 0.10
CA PRO A 323 -17.22 19.58 -0.05
C PRO A 323 -17.22 18.54 1.08
N PHE A 324 -18.40 18.22 1.62
CA PHE A 324 -18.52 17.28 2.74
C PHE A 324 -17.90 15.91 2.45
N TYR A 325 -17.87 15.47 1.20
CA TYR A 325 -17.31 14.17 0.83
C TYR A 325 -15.77 14.11 0.86
N ARG A 326 -15.07 15.25 0.95
CA ARG A 326 -13.61 15.26 1.12
C ARG A 326 -13.25 14.66 2.48
N THR A 327 -12.55 13.53 2.46
CA THR A 327 -12.15 12.75 3.64
C THR A 327 -10.74 13.04 4.11
N ASP A 328 -9.95 13.68 3.26
CA ASP A 328 -8.53 13.95 3.40
C ASP A 328 -8.24 15.26 4.17
N ILE A 329 -9.20 16.19 4.22
CA ILE A 329 -9.02 17.49 4.90
C ILE A 329 -9.31 17.33 6.39
N LEU A 330 -8.25 17.28 7.21
CA LEU A 330 -8.32 17.12 8.66
C LEU A 330 -7.64 18.26 9.42
N HIS A 331 -6.74 18.98 8.76
CA HIS A 331 -5.90 20.03 9.33
C HIS A 331 -5.67 21.16 8.32
N GLN A 332 -5.24 22.33 8.81
CA GLN A 332 -4.87 23.47 7.96
C GLN A 332 -3.74 23.15 6.97
N VAL A 333 -2.92 22.14 7.26
CA VAL A 333 -1.84 21.70 6.37
C VAL A 333 -2.40 21.10 5.08
N ASP A 334 -3.55 20.42 5.15
CA ASP A 334 -4.21 19.88 3.96
C ASP A 334 -4.73 21.02 3.08
N ILE A 335 -5.15 22.15 3.68
CA ILE A 335 -5.47 23.36 2.91
C ILE A 335 -4.22 23.97 2.26
N ALA A 336 -3.08 23.99 2.96
CA ALA A 336 -1.82 24.44 2.35
C ALA A 336 -1.40 23.53 1.17
N GLU A 337 -1.65 22.23 1.26
CA GLU A 337 -1.46 21.29 0.15
C GLU A 337 -2.33 21.66 -1.05
N GLU A 338 -3.62 21.95 -0.85
CA GLU A 338 -4.54 22.38 -1.92
C GLU A 338 -4.08 23.70 -2.57
N VAL A 339 -3.59 24.66 -1.77
CA VAL A 339 -3.01 25.91 -2.28
C VAL A 339 -1.81 25.62 -3.16
N ALA A 340 -0.91 24.73 -2.72
CA ALA A 340 0.29 24.38 -3.45
C ALA A 340 -0.02 23.60 -4.76
N MET A 341 -0.99 22.68 -4.73
CA MET A 341 -1.46 21.96 -5.91
C MET A 341 -2.07 22.90 -6.95
N ALA A 342 -2.91 23.85 -6.50
CA ALA A 342 -3.48 24.88 -7.37
C ALA A 342 -2.44 25.85 -7.93
N TYR A 343 -1.41 26.17 -7.13
CA TYR A 343 -0.29 27.01 -7.56
C TYR A 343 0.58 26.30 -8.60
N GLY A 344 0.68 24.96 -8.52
CA GLY A 344 1.54 24.12 -9.33
C GLY A 344 2.92 23.99 -8.68
N TYR A 345 3.29 22.76 -8.31
CA TYR A 345 4.60 22.48 -7.70
C TYR A 345 5.76 22.86 -8.60
N GLU A 346 5.57 22.79 -9.92
CA GLU A 346 6.54 23.20 -10.93
C GLU A 346 6.89 24.69 -10.88
N ASN A 347 6.04 25.51 -10.27
CA ASN A 347 6.23 26.94 -10.13
C ASN A 347 6.99 27.31 -8.82
N ILE A 348 7.25 26.36 -7.94
CA ILE A 348 7.96 26.60 -6.68
C ILE A 348 9.46 26.60 -6.92
N GLU A 349 10.11 27.75 -6.72
CA GLU A 349 11.56 27.87 -6.90
C GLU A 349 12.35 27.07 -5.83
N PRO A 350 13.21 26.12 -6.22
CA PRO A 350 13.97 25.33 -5.26
C PRO A 350 15.02 26.18 -4.54
N GLN A 351 15.03 26.14 -3.21
CA GLN A 351 16.03 26.84 -2.39
C GLN A 351 17.05 25.86 -1.82
N VAL A 352 18.34 26.18 -1.97
CA VAL A 352 19.42 25.38 -1.39
C VAL A 352 19.50 25.61 0.11
N MET A 353 19.18 24.59 0.89
CA MET A 353 19.44 24.60 2.34
C MET A 353 20.93 24.39 2.60
N ARG A 354 21.53 25.28 3.41
CA ARG A 354 22.91 25.10 3.88
C ARG A 354 22.95 23.96 4.91
N PRO A 355 23.94 23.05 4.86
CA PRO A 355 24.10 22.02 5.87
C PRO A 355 24.29 22.67 7.25
N LEU A 356 23.47 22.25 8.22
CA LEU A 356 23.48 22.81 9.59
C LEU A 356 24.69 22.33 10.41
N HIS A 357 25.28 21.19 10.03
CA HIS A 357 26.44 20.60 10.70
C HIS A 357 27.31 19.82 9.70
N PRO A 358 28.61 19.62 9.98
CA PRO A 358 29.40 18.65 9.24
C PRO A 358 28.86 17.24 9.52
N GLY A 359 28.51 16.49 8.48
CA GLY A 359 28.26 15.05 8.59
C GLY A 359 29.59 14.29 8.73
N LYS A 360 29.55 13.09 9.33
CA LYS A 360 30.70 12.18 9.38
C LYS A 360 30.24 10.77 9.02
N GLU A 361 31.05 10.06 8.24
CA GLU A 361 30.81 8.65 7.96
C GLU A 361 30.96 7.79 9.22
N ASN A 362 30.17 6.71 9.30
CA ASN A 362 30.31 5.71 10.35
C ASN A 362 31.68 5.03 10.22
N GLY A 363 32.46 5.00 11.31
CA GLY A 363 33.80 4.42 11.32
C GLY A 363 33.83 2.93 10.96
N LEU A 364 32.76 2.18 11.22
CA LEU A 364 32.63 0.78 10.80
C LEU A 364 32.53 0.65 9.27
N GLU A 365 31.79 1.54 8.61
CA GLU A 365 31.66 1.52 7.15
C GLU A 365 32.95 1.94 6.45
N VAL A 366 33.65 2.94 7.01
CA VAL A 366 35.00 3.32 6.53
C VAL A 366 35.96 2.13 6.64
N PHE A 367 35.94 1.43 7.77
CA PHE A 367 36.80 0.26 7.97
C PHE A 367 36.40 -0.92 7.06
N THR A 368 35.10 -1.18 6.91
CA THR A 368 34.57 -2.22 6.01
C THR A 368 35.00 -1.96 4.57
N ARG A 369 34.94 -0.71 4.09
CA ARG A 369 35.44 -0.32 2.77
C ARG A 369 36.92 -0.64 2.60
N SER A 370 37.74 -0.37 3.62
CA SER A 370 39.16 -0.73 3.58
C SER A 370 39.38 -2.25 3.45
N ILE A 371 38.55 -3.06 4.13
CA ILE A 371 38.61 -4.53 4.01
C ILE A 371 38.22 -4.99 2.61
N ARG A 372 37.18 -4.40 2.01
CA ARG A 372 36.80 -4.69 0.62
C ARG A 372 37.96 -4.43 -0.33
N GLU A 373 38.60 -3.27 -0.22
CA GLU A 373 39.77 -2.91 -1.04
C GLU A 373 40.94 -3.90 -0.83
N ALA A 374 41.20 -4.31 0.40
CA ALA A 374 42.23 -5.31 0.71
C ALA A 374 41.94 -6.67 0.05
N MET A 375 40.69 -7.16 0.15
CA MET A 375 40.29 -8.43 -0.46
C MET A 375 40.36 -8.41 -1.99
N VAL A 376 39.95 -7.29 -2.61
CA VAL A 376 40.13 -7.07 -4.06
C VAL A 376 41.62 -7.07 -4.43
N GLY A 377 42.46 -6.42 -3.63
CA GLY A 377 43.92 -6.43 -3.80
C GLY A 377 44.56 -7.83 -3.67
N LEU A 378 43.96 -8.71 -2.88
CA LEU A 378 44.34 -10.13 -2.76
C LEU A 378 43.78 -11.01 -3.90
N GLY A 379 43.10 -10.39 -4.87
CA GLY A 379 42.58 -11.04 -6.07
C GLY A 379 41.23 -11.73 -5.87
N PHE A 380 40.44 -11.33 -4.87
CA PHE A 380 39.09 -11.82 -4.69
C PHE A 380 38.05 -10.95 -5.42
N LEU A 381 36.97 -11.58 -5.86
CA LEU A 381 35.79 -10.93 -6.42
C LEU A 381 34.72 -10.78 -5.33
N GLU A 382 34.20 -9.56 -5.15
CA GLU A 382 33.12 -9.33 -4.19
C GLU A 382 31.78 -9.85 -4.73
N ILE A 383 31.04 -10.55 -3.88
CA ILE A 383 29.69 -11.06 -4.10
C ILE A 383 28.75 -10.36 -3.13
N ASN A 384 27.54 -10.05 -3.58
CA ASN A 384 26.50 -9.45 -2.75
C ASN A 384 25.28 -10.37 -2.77
N ASN A 385 25.12 -11.17 -1.72
CA ASN A 385 23.97 -12.06 -1.57
C ASN A 385 22.84 -11.36 -0.81
N TYR A 386 21.60 -11.81 -1.04
CA TYR A 386 20.46 -11.37 -0.23
C TYR A 386 20.68 -11.73 1.25
N MET A 387 20.33 -10.83 2.17
CA MET A 387 20.30 -11.14 3.60
C MET A 387 19.24 -12.21 3.93
N MET A 388 18.14 -12.22 3.18
CA MET A 388 17.10 -13.23 3.28
C MET A 388 17.52 -14.51 2.55
N THR A 389 17.20 -15.65 3.17
CA THR A 389 17.54 -16.99 2.76
C THR A 389 16.50 -17.98 3.30
N ASN A 390 16.86 -19.25 3.40
CA ASN A 390 16.03 -20.31 3.94
C ASN A 390 16.84 -21.21 4.90
N THR A 391 16.12 -21.86 5.81
CA THR A 391 16.70 -22.76 6.82
C THR A 391 17.45 -23.95 6.22
N MET A 392 16.98 -24.50 5.10
CA MET A 392 17.64 -25.63 4.40
C MET A 392 19.05 -25.26 3.93
N LEU A 393 19.24 -24.05 3.39
CA LEU A 393 20.55 -23.55 2.97
C LEU A 393 21.46 -23.28 4.18
N MET A 394 20.92 -22.72 5.27
CA MET A 394 21.70 -22.35 6.45
C MET A 394 22.16 -23.56 7.28
N PHE A 395 21.36 -24.64 7.32
CA PHE A 395 21.59 -25.76 8.22
C PHE A 395 21.77 -27.10 7.50
N ASP A 396 20.76 -27.54 6.74
CA ASP A 396 20.72 -28.90 6.18
C ASP A 396 21.87 -29.13 5.19
N LYS A 397 22.04 -28.21 4.23
CA LYS A 397 23.15 -28.29 3.26
C LYS A 397 24.52 -28.18 3.92
N MET A 398 24.59 -27.53 5.07
CA MET A 398 25.81 -27.32 5.84
C MET A 398 26.09 -28.42 6.88
N ASN A 399 25.21 -29.42 6.98
CA ASN A 399 25.29 -30.51 7.96
C ASN A 399 25.36 -30.00 9.41
N ILE A 400 24.60 -28.95 9.73
CA ILE A 400 24.56 -28.35 11.08
C ILE A 400 23.18 -28.58 11.67
N GLN A 401 23.13 -28.87 12.97
CA GLN A 401 21.88 -28.90 13.70
C GLN A 401 21.22 -27.51 13.65
N ARG A 402 19.92 -27.47 13.35
CA ARG A 402 19.15 -26.23 13.33
C ARG A 402 19.25 -25.50 14.67
N THR A 403 19.68 -24.24 14.62
CA THR A 403 19.70 -23.31 15.74
C THR A 403 18.64 -22.23 15.55
N LYS A 404 18.46 -21.39 16.57
CA LYS A 404 17.49 -20.29 16.52
C LYS A 404 17.98 -19.20 15.55
N ILE A 405 17.14 -18.87 14.57
CA ILE A 405 17.33 -17.75 13.63
C ILE A 405 16.01 -17.00 13.47
N VAL A 406 16.08 -15.80 12.88
CA VAL A 406 14.89 -14.99 12.60
C VAL A 406 14.19 -15.50 11.35
N GLU A 407 12.90 -15.82 11.47
CA GLU A 407 12.05 -16.33 10.38
C GLU A 407 10.80 -15.47 10.19
N VAL A 408 10.38 -15.32 8.94
CA VAL A 408 9.15 -14.60 8.55
C VAL A 408 7.96 -15.53 8.77
N SER A 409 6.91 -15.06 9.47
CA SER A 409 5.73 -15.88 9.79
C SER A 409 4.91 -16.27 8.56
N ASN A 410 4.75 -15.35 7.61
CA ASN A 410 3.98 -15.55 6.37
C ASN A 410 4.85 -15.21 5.15
N PRO A 411 5.86 -16.04 4.83
CA PRO A 411 6.75 -15.76 3.71
C PRO A 411 5.99 -15.89 2.38
N ARG A 412 6.21 -14.94 1.46
CA ARG A 412 5.65 -15.02 0.10
C ARG A 412 6.34 -16.08 -0.77
N HIS A 413 7.58 -16.43 -0.43
CA HIS A 413 8.40 -17.37 -1.19
C HIS A 413 9.29 -18.20 -0.26
N GLU A 414 9.35 -19.51 -0.46
CA GLU A 414 10.09 -20.43 0.42
C GLU A 414 11.61 -20.18 0.42
N ALA A 415 12.17 -19.69 -0.68
CA ALA A 415 13.60 -19.36 -0.74
C ALA A 415 14.02 -18.22 0.21
N PHE A 416 13.08 -17.41 0.69
CA PHE A 416 13.31 -16.18 1.45
C PHE A 416 12.39 -16.10 2.68
N HIS A 417 12.51 -17.07 3.58
CA HIS A 417 11.73 -17.11 4.83
C HIS A 417 12.57 -16.90 6.10
N ALA A 418 13.89 -16.79 6.00
CA ALA A 418 14.78 -16.66 7.13
C ALA A 418 15.87 -15.60 6.88
N LEU A 419 16.38 -14.96 7.95
CA LEU A 419 17.59 -14.14 7.87
C LEU A 419 18.83 -15.02 8.08
N ARG A 420 19.89 -14.75 7.31
CA ARG A 420 21.16 -15.46 7.46
C ARG A 420 21.82 -15.18 8.81
N ASN A 421 22.36 -16.22 9.42
CA ASN A 421 23.16 -16.14 10.65
C ASN A 421 24.67 -16.29 10.38
N TRP A 422 25.06 -16.45 9.12
CA TRP A 422 26.43 -16.46 8.60
C TRP A 422 26.38 -16.45 7.06
N ILE A 423 27.48 -16.07 6.41
CA ILE A 423 27.52 -15.76 4.97
C ILE A 423 27.95 -16.96 4.12
N ILE A 424 28.85 -17.81 4.63
CA ILE A 424 29.45 -18.93 3.87
C ILE A 424 28.44 -19.80 3.08
N PRO A 425 27.27 -20.21 3.60
CA PRO A 425 26.40 -21.11 2.85
C PRO A 425 25.87 -20.46 1.56
N GLN A 426 25.65 -19.15 1.57
CA GLN A 426 25.23 -18.43 0.38
C GLN A 426 26.37 -18.28 -0.62
N LEU A 427 27.60 -18.01 -0.16
CA LEU A 427 28.77 -18.01 -1.05
C LEU A 427 29.00 -19.38 -1.70
N LEU A 428 28.79 -20.48 -0.97
CA LEU A 428 28.85 -21.83 -1.54
C LEU A 428 27.76 -22.04 -2.59
N ASN A 429 26.54 -21.53 -2.33
CA ASN A 429 25.46 -21.56 -3.31
C ASN A 429 25.79 -20.73 -4.57
N THR A 430 26.47 -19.59 -4.42
CA THR A 430 26.97 -18.80 -5.54
C THR A 430 27.96 -19.61 -6.37
N LEU A 431 28.96 -20.24 -5.73
CA LEU A 431 29.92 -21.12 -6.43
C LEU A 431 29.23 -22.29 -7.14
N ALA A 432 28.21 -22.88 -6.52
CA ALA A 432 27.44 -23.98 -7.12
C ALA A 432 26.76 -23.55 -8.43
N ASN A 433 26.20 -22.34 -8.45
CA ASN A 433 25.60 -21.75 -9.65
C ASN A 433 26.64 -21.29 -10.68
N SER A 434 27.88 -20.99 -10.25
CA SER A 434 28.99 -20.58 -11.13
C SER A 434 30.03 -21.67 -11.38
N LYS A 435 29.70 -22.95 -11.17
CA LYS A 435 30.64 -24.09 -11.30
C LYS A 435 31.25 -24.25 -12.69
N HIS A 436 30.66 -23.65 -13.72
CA HIS A 436 31.19 -23.62 -15.09
C HIS A 436 32.29 -22.58 -15.31
N ALA A 437 32.49 -21.65 -14.38
CA ALA A 437 33.57 -20.67 -14.46
C ALA A 437 34.93 -21.33 -14.20
N GLY A 438 35.98 -20.77 -14.79
CA GLY A 438 37.35 -21.28 -14.63
C GLY A 438 37.85 -21.18 -13.19
N TYR A 439 38.67 -22.15 -12.78
CA TYR A 439 39.41 -22.12 -11.53
C TYR A 439 40.79 -21.43 -11.71
N PRO A 440 41.36 -20.80 -10.66
CA PRO A 440 40.81 -20.65 -9.30
C PRO A 440 39.63 -19.69 -9.23
N GLN A 441 38.64 -19.99 -8.38
CA GLN A 441 37.60 -19.05 -8.01
C GLN A 441 37.90 -18.50 -6.61
N ARG A 442 37.99 -17.17 -6.52
CA ARG A 442 38.25 -16.43 -5.27
C ARG A 442 37.12 -15.44 -5.06
N ILE A 443 36.20 -15.74 -4.16
CA ILE A 443 35.05 -14.88 -3.91
C ILE A 443 34.98 -14.48 -2.45
N PHE A 444 34.51 -13.27 -2.18
CA PHE A 444 34.28 -12.80 -0.83
C PHE A 444 33.00 -11.98 -0.76
N GLU A 445 32.48 -11.80 0.44
CA GLU A 445 31.37 -10.91 0.71
C GLU A 445 31.62 -10.21 2.04
N THR A 446 31.26 -8.94 2.10
CA THR A 446 31.14 -8.22 3.36
C THR A 446 29.69 -7.82 3.55
N GLY A 447 29.07 -8.28 4.64
CA GLY A 447 27.65 -8.05 4.85
C GLY A 447 27.19 -8.41 6.24
N ASP A 448 25.94 -8.08 6.52
CA ASP A 448 25.37 -8.23 7.86
C ASP A 448 24.80 -9.63 8.06
N ILE A 449 24.94 -10.15 9.27
CA ILE A 449 24.34 -11.39 9.75
C ILE A 449 23.48 -11.10 10.98
N VAL A 450 22.49 -11.95 11.21
CA VAL A 450 21.59 -11.81 12.36
C VAL A 450 21.71 -13.03 13.26
N LEU A 451 22.09 -12.77 14.51
CA LEU A 451 22.20 -13.77 15.57
C LEU A 451 21.07 -13.59 16.57
N VAL A 452 20.59 -14.71 17.12
CA VAL A 452 19.60 -14.72 18.20
C VAL A 452 20.26 -15.28 19.46
N THR A 453 20.26 -14.52 20.54
CA THR A 453 20.84 -14.95 21.82
C THR A 453 19.93 -15.96 22.53
N ASP A 454 20.46 -16.63 23.55
CA ASP A 454 19.65 -17.53 24.41
C ASP A 454 18.50 -16.81 25.16
N LYS A 455 18.54 -15.47 25.20
CA LYS A 455 17.50 -14.61 25.78
C LYS A 455 16.55 -14.03 24.73
N ASP A 456 16.61 -14.52 23.49
CA ASP A 456 15.80 -14.06 22.37
C ASP A 456 16.06 -12.61 21.94
N GLU A 457 17.26 -12.10 22.25
CA GLU A 457 17.72 -10.79 21.77
C GLU A 457 18.33 -10.95 20.38
N ILE A 458 18.12 -9.93 19.53
CA ILE A 458 18.65 -9.89 18.17
C ILE A 458 19.96 -9.10 18.17
N LEU A 459 21.01 -9.70 17.62
CA LEU A 459 22.31 -9.06 17.41
C LEU A 459 22.61 -9.02 15.92
N GLU A 460 22.95 -7.83 15.42
CA GLU A 460 23.42 -7.62 14.06
C GLU A 460 24.95 -7.48 14.09
N GLU A 461 25.64 -8.32 13.32
CA GLU A 461 27.09 -8.25 13.17
C GLU A 461 27.46 -8.09 11.70
N LYS A 462 28.50 -7.32 11.41
CA LYS A 462 29.03 -7.15 10.05
C LYS A 462 30.22 -8.06 9.85
N HIS A 463 30.13 -8.97 8.88
CA HIS A 463 31.11 -10.03 8.68
C HIS A 463 31.80 -9.89 7.31
N LEU A 464 33.05 -10.33 7.24
CA LEU A 464 33.79 -10.65 6.03
C LEU A 464 33.79 -12.17 5.91
N ALA A 465 33.26 -12.71 4.81
CA ALA A 465 33.43 -14.11 4.47
C ALA A 465 34.15 -14.25 3.13
N PHE A 466 35.02 -15.25 2.99
CA PHE A 466 35.67 -15.54 1.71
C PHE A 466 35.76 -17.05 1.46
N LEU A 467 35.68 -17.41 0.17
CA LEU A 467 35.90 -18.76 -0.35
C LEU A 467 37.03 -18.78 -1.37
N LEU A 468 37.88 -19.79 -1.26
CA LEU A 468 38.97 -20.08 -2.18
C LEU A 468 38.79 -21.50 -2.72
N ALA A 469 38.48 -21.62 -4.02
CA ALA A 469 38.17 -22.89 -4.68
C ALA A 469 39.12 -23.17 -5.85
N ASP A 470 39.83 -24.29 -5.82
CA ASP A 470 40.68 -24.80 -6.90
C ASP A 470 40.97 -26.29 -6.70
N LYS A 471 41.37 -27.00 -7.75
CA LYS A 471 41.69 -28.44 -7.79
C LYS A 471 42.79 -28.87 -6.81
N LYS A 472 43.65 -27.95 -6.39
CA LYS A 472 44.82 -28.23 -5.53
C LYS A 472 44.89 -27.34 -4.29
N ILE A 473 43.80 -26.63 -3.98
CA ILE A 473 43.78 -25.74 -2.82
C ILE A 473 43.77 -26.56 -1.52
N THR A 474 44.43 -26.05 -0.50
CA THR A 474 44.47 -26.63 0.85
C THR A 474 44.27 -25.54 1.90
N LEU A 475 43.99 -25.92 3.15
CA LEU A 475 43.92 -24.96 4.25
C LEU A 475 45.10 -23.96 4.30
N THR A 476 46.31 -24.39 3.92
CA THR A 476 47.51 -23.53 3.90
C THR A 476 47.35 -22.31 3.00
N ASP A 477 46.66 -22.45 1.86
CA ASP A 477 46.41 -21.34 0.94
C ASP A 477 45.48 -20.29 1.58
N GLY A 478 44.43 -20.73 2.26
CA GLY A 478 43.55 -19.80 3.01
C GLY A 478 44.26 -19.16 4.20
N LEU A 479 45.15 -19.88 4.88
CA LEU A 479 45.99 -19.32 5.94
C LEU A 479 46.95 -18.24 5.42
N ALA A 480 47.43 -18.35 4.18
CA ALA A 480 48.23 -17.32 3.55
C ALA A 480 47.41 -16.04 3.27
N ILE A 481 46.15 -16.18 2.84
CA ILE A 481 45.22 -15.04 2.67
C ILE A 481 44.94 -14.37 4.01
N LEU A 482 44.61 -15.17 5.04
CA LEU A 482 44.36 -14.67 6.39
C LEU A 482 45.60 -13.92 6.90
N LYS A 483 46.79 -14.50 6.77
CA LYS A 483 48.04 -13.85 7.17
C LYS A 483 48.24 -12.50 6.47
N ALA A 484 48.07 -12.46 5.15
CA ALA A 484 48.21 -11.23 4.38
C ALA A 484 47.22 -10.15 4.83
N LEU A 485 45.96 -10.52 5.08
CA LEU A 485 44.93 -9.60 5.58
C LEU A 485 45.32 -9.01 6.95
N PHE A 486 45.73 -9.84 7.91
CA PHE A 486 46.10 -9.36 9.25
C PHE A 486 47.39 -8.53 9.26
N GLU A 487 48.37 -8.89 8.40
CA GLU A 487 49.61 -8.10 8.23
C GLU A 487 49.32 -6.69 7.68
N LEU A 488 48.36 -6.53 6.75
CA LEU A 488 47.95 -5.22 6.24
C LEU A 488 47.46 -4.26 7.34
N TYR A 489 46.81 -4.79 8.37
CA TYR A 489 46.32 -4.02 9.51
C TYR A 489 47.28 -4.01 10.71
N GLY A 490 48.46 -4.62 10.58
CA GLY A 490 49.44 -4.72 11.68
C GLY A 490 48.97 -5.55 12.87
N LEU A 491 47.96 -6.39 12.69
CA LEU A 491 47.34 -7.19 13.75
C LEU A 491 48.03 -8.56 13.87
N LYS A 492 48.26 -8.99 15.11
CA LYS A 492 48.66 -10.37 15.41
C LYS A 492 47.42 -11.19 15.74
N TYR A 493 47.39 -12.43 15.28
CA TYR A 493 46.31 -13.36 15.55
C TYR A 493 46.86 -14.72 15.97
N GLU A 494 46.05 -15.46 16.72
CA GLU A 494 46.28 -16.83 17.12
C GLU A 494 45.24 -17.74 16.45
N LEU A 495 45.67 -18.96 16.12
CA LEU A 495 44.79 -20.00 15.60
C LEU A 495 44.62 -21.08 16.66
N LYS A 496 43.39 -21.27 17.10
CA LYS A 496 43.03 -22.33 18.03
C LYS A 496 42.35 -23.47 17.27
N PRO A 497 42.94 -24.69 17.22
CA PRO A 497 42.26 -25.84 16.62
C PRO A 497 40.89 -26.07 17.27
N GLY A 498 39.90 -26.37 16.45
CA GLY A 498 38.54 -26.64 16.90
C GLY A 498 37.84 -27.63 15.97
N GLU A 499 36.54 -27.78 16.16
CA GLU A 499 35.70 -28.64 15.34
C GLU A 499 34.45 -27.89 14.90
N HIS A 500 34.03 -28.13 13.66
CA HIS A 500 32.77 -27.63 13.13
C HIS A 500 32.25 -28.61 12.06
N PRO A 501 30.98 -29.04 12.10
CA PRO A 501 30.45 -30.11 11.24
C PRO A 501 30.61 -29.87 9.72
N SER A 502 30.62 -28.61 9.30
CA SER A 502 30.77 -28.22 7.89
C SER A 502 32.21 -28.29 7.36
N PHE A 503 33.21 -28.57 8.20
CA PHE A 503 34.63 -28.55 7.87
C PHE A 503 35.29 -29.91 8.12
N ILE A 504 36.39 -30.18 7.43
CA ILE A 504 37.15 -31.43 7.59
C ILE A 504 37.74 -31.47 9.02
N PRO A 505 37.54 -32.57 9.79
CA PRO A 505 38.15 -32.74 11.11
C PRO A 505 39.68 -32.53 11.06
N GLY A 506 40.20 -31.69 11.97
CA GLY A 506 41.60 -31.32 12.01
C GLY A 506 42.05 -30.27 10.97
N ARG A 507 41.15 -29.79 10.10
CA ARG A 507 41.40 -28.71 9.13
C ARG A 507 40.48 -27.50 9.37
N PHE A 508 40.25 -27.18 10.63
CA PHE A 508 39.48 -26.02 11.08
C PHE A 508 40.17 -25.36 12.27
N ALA A 509 40.16 -24.03 12.31
CA ALA A 509 40.67 -23.25 13.43
C ALA A 509 39.82 -22.00 13.67
N GLU A 510 39.65 -21.67 14.95
CA GLU A 510 39.12 -20.36 15.38
C GLU A 510 40.22 -19.31 15.24
N VAL A 511 39.85 -18.12 14.77
CA VAL A 511 40.75 -16.96 14.65
C VAL A 511 40.54 -16.08 15.89
N ILE A 512 41.61 -15.86 16.63
CA ILE A 512 41.59 -15.11 17.91
C ILE A 512 42.54 -13.92 17.80
N VAL A 513 42.06 -12.74 18.20
CA VAL A 513 42.85 -11.50 18.27
C VAL A 513 42.70 -10.90 19.65
N ASN A 514 43.81 -10.60 20.33
CA ASN A 514 43.82 -10.07 21.71
C ASN A 514 42.94 -10.89 22.68
N GLY A 515 42.96 -12.22 22.55
CA GLY A 515 42.15 -13.14 23.37
C GLY A 515 40.65 -13.21 23.01
N THR A 516 40.19 -12.45 22.02
CA THR A 516 38.80 -12.44 21.54
C THR A 516 38.66 -13.26 20.27
N LYS A 517 37.72 -14.21 20.23
CA LYS A 517 37.36 -14.92 19.00
C LYS A 517 36.68 -13.95 18.03
N ILE A 518 37.26 -13.79 16.86
CA ILE A 518 36.73 -12.91 15.80
C ILE A 518 36.12 -13.67 14.64
N GLY A 519 36.34 -14.98 14.54
CA GLY A 519 35.82 -15.79 13.45
C GLY A 519 36.53 -17.12 13.34
N PHE A 520 36.59 -17.68 12.13
CA PHE A 520 37.21 -18.98 11.87
C PHE A 520 37.73 -19.10 10.44
N ILE A 521 38.54 -20.14 10.20
CA ILE A 521 38.98 -20.59 8.88
C ILE A 521 39.02 -22.12 8.85
N GLY A 522 38.64 -22.71 7.71
CA GLY A 522 38.71 -24.15 7.54
C GLY A 522 38.53 -24.63 6.10
N GLU A 523 38.88 -25.89 5.87
CA GLU A 523 38.62 -26.58 4.61
C GLU A 523 37.25 -27.27 4.66
N ILE A 524 36.38 -26.98 3.70
CA ILE A 524 34.99 -27.45 3.66
C ILE A 524 34.94 -28.98 3.55
N HIS A 525 34.08 -29.61 4.36
CA HIS A 525 33.94 -31.06 4.39
C HIS A 525 33.40 -31.61 3.06
N PRO A 526 33.89 -32.74 2.53
CA PRO A 526 33.44 -33.32 1.25
C PRO A 526 31.93 -33.54 1.16
N LEU A 527 31.28 -33.92 2.27
CA LEU A 527 29.80 -34.03 2.34
C LEU A 527 29.11 -32.71 1.98
N ILE A 528 29.63 -31.56 2.42
CA ILE A 528 29.05 -30.26 2.11
C ILE A 528 29.27 -29.95 0.63
N LEU A 529 30.48 -30.20 0.11
CA LEU A 529 30.75 -30.04 -1.33
C LEU A 529 29.76 -30.85 -2.17
N LEU A 530 29.46 -32.09 -1.77
CA LEU A 530 28.43 -32.92 -2.40
C LEU A 530 27.02 -32.32 -2.30
N ASN A 531 26.61 -31.81 -1.13
CA ASN A 531 25.31 -31.15 -0.93
C ASN A 531 25.12 -29.90 -1.81
N PHE A 532 26.22 -29.26 -2.21
CA PHE A 532 26.25 -28.10 -3.09
C PHE A 532 26.64 -28.44 -4.55
N GLU A 533 26.86 -29.72 -4.88
CA GLU A 533 27.32 -30.18 -6.20
C GLU A 533 28.63 -29.52 -6.67
N LEU A 534 29.60 -29.37 -5.75
CA LEU A 534 30.91 -28.80 -5.99
C LEU A 534 31.97 -29.91 -6.03
N GLU A 535 32.84 -29.89 -7.05
CA GLU A 535 33.79 -30.98 -7.33
C GLU A 535 35.24 -30.66 -6.94
N VAL A 536 35.52 -29.44 -6.47
CA VAL A 536 36.86 -29.01 -6.06
C VAL A 536 36.91 -28.74 -4.56
N PRO A 537 38.09 -28.91 -3.92
CA PRO A 537 38.29 -28.46 -2.56
C PRO A 537 38.05 -26.95 -2.40
N ILE A 538 37.51 -26.55 -1.25
CA ILE A 538 37.20 -25.16 -0.93
C ILE A 538 37.70 -24.84 0.48
N VAL A 539 38.43 -23.74 0.62
CA VAL A 539 38.75 -23.15 1.92
C VAL A 539 37.83 -21.96 2.16
N ALA A 540 37.25 -21.89 3.34
CA ALA A 540 36.35 -20.83 3.74
C ALA A 540 36.82 -20.16 5.03
N SER A 541 36.60 -18.86 5.15
CA SER A 541 36.78 -18.10 6.38
C SER A 541 35.64 -17.10 6.54
N GLU A 542 35.25 -16.84 7.77
CA GLU A 542 34.27 -15.82 8.11
C GLU A 542 34.71 -15.12 9.41
N LEU A 543 34.76 -13.78 9.37
CA LEU A 543 35.34 -12.92 10.40
C LEU A 543 34.44 -11.72 10.68
N ASP A 544 34.25 -11.40 11.94
CA ASP A 544 33.55 -10.19 12.40
C ASP A 544 34.43 -8.95 12.17
N ILE A 545 33.95 -8.05 11.32
CA ILE A 545 34.65 -6.84 10.92
C ILE A 545 34.73 -5.83 12.06
N ASP A 546 33.69 -5.70 12.89
CA ASP A 546 33.73 -4.73 13.99
C ASP A 546 34.72 -5.17 15.07
N LYS A 547 34.81 -6.47 15.36
CA LYS A 547 35.83 -7.00 16.27
C LYS A 547 37.25 -6.77 15.75
N ILE A 548 37.48 -6.96 14.43
CA ILE A 548 38.77 -6.61 13.80
C ILE A 548 39.04 -5.10 13.93
N ARG A 549 38.03 -4.26 13.67
CA ARG A 549 38.13 -2.79 13.77
C ARG A 549 38.50 -2.36 15.17
N GLN A 550 37.83 -2.90 16.19
CA GLN A 550 38.11 -2.60 17.59
C GLN A 550 39.54 -2.98 17.96
N ALA A 551 40.03 -4.14 17.51
CA ALA A 551 41.41 -4.54 17.74
C ALA A 551 42.42 -3.61 17.03
N TYR A 552 42.14 -3.19 15.79
CA TYR A 552 42.95 -2.24 15.05
C TYR A 552 43.01 -0.86 15.73
N LEU A 553 41.87 -0.33 16.17
CA LEU A 553 41.82 0.94 16.90
C LEU A 553 42.58 0.86 18.24
N GLY A 554 42.56 -0.29 18.90
CA GLY A 554 43.34 -0.54 20.11
C GLY A 554 44.86 -0.53 19.90
N LEU A 555 45.37 -0.59 18.66
CA LEU A 555 46.80 -0.40 18.35
C LEU A 555 47.19 1.08 18.21
N LEU A 556 46.22 1.95 17.91
CA LEU A 556 46.43 3.38 17.69
C LEU A 556 46.37 4.19 19.00
N HIS A 557 45.95 3.55 20.09
CA HIS A 557 45.87 4.08 21.45
C HIS A 557 46.88 3.37 22.33
#